data_AF-A0A124GRL4-F1
#
_entry.id   AF-A0A124GRL4-F1
#
_cell.length_a   1.000
_cell.length_b   1.000
_cell.length_c   1.000
_cell.angle_alpha   90.00
_cell.angle_beta   90.00
_cell.angle_gamma   90.00
#
_symmetry.space_group_name_H-M   'P 1'
#
loop_
_entity.id
_entity.type
_entity.pdbx_description
1 polymer ?
#
loop_
_entity_poly.entity_id
_entity_poly.type
_entity_poly.pdbx_seq_one_letter_code
_entity_poly.pdbx_strand_id
1 'polypeptide(L)'
;MDKLVAQYSRPPHQNEMYSEQEQQDLTASVPPLSLKFSLPPVDNHSAFLRAMTDDHSNPSCPIKLAHGTTTLAFRFQGGIIVCTDSRATAGNWIASQTVKKVIPVSRLSRGEDKKSNEPTPGLLGTMAGGAADCQYWLRYLMEGHC
;
A
#
# COMPACT_ATOMS: atom_id res chain seq x y z
N MET A 1 20.92 -16.89 -32.80
CA MET A 1 20.01 -15.95 -32.11
C MET A 1 20.01 -16.19 -30.61
N ASP A 2 19.90 -17.44 -30.15
CA ASP A 2 19.71 -17.79 -28.74
C ASP A 2 20.92 -17.51 -27.81
N LYS A 3 22.15 -17.62 -28.31
CA LYS A 3 23.36 -17.33 -27.49
C LYS A 3 23.55 -15.86 -27.14
N LEU A 4 23.12 -14.95 -28.01
CA LEU A 4 23.17 -13.50 -27.75
C LEU A 4 22.04 -13.08 -26.79
N VAL A 5 20.85 -13.64 -26.99
CA VAL A 5 19.72 -13.41 -26.07
C VAL A 5 20.07 -13.88 -24.67
N ALA A 6 20.67 -15.07 -24.50
CA ALA A 6 21.10 -15.58 -23.19
C ALA A 6 22.16 -14.71 -22.49
N GLN A 7 23.07 -14.08 -23.24
CA GLN A 7 24.14 -13.24 -22.68
C GLN A 7 23.62 -11.89 -22.15
N TYR A 8 22.51 -11.39 -22.69
CA TYR A 8 21.86 -10.14 -22.28
C TYR A 8 20.54 -10.33 -21.51
N SER A 9 20.08 -11.59 -21.38
CA SER A 9 18.95 -11.96 -20.54
C SER A 9 19.40 -12.01 -19.09
N ARG A 10 19.33 -10.87 -18.39
CA ARG A 10 19.38 -10.89 -16.93
C ARG A 10 18.14 -11.62 -16.41
N PRO A 11 18.23 -12.52 -15.41
CA PRO A 11 17.06 -12.96 -14.69
C PRO A 11 16.39 -11.71 -14.10
N PRO A 12 15.10 -11.45 -14.38
CA PRO A 12 14.49 -10.15 -14.10
C PRO A 12 14.29 -9.82 -12.60
N HIS A 13 14.80 -10.64 -11.68
CA HIS A 13 14.36 -10.64 -10.28
C HIS A 13 15.47 -10.86 -9.23
N GLN A 14 16.75 -10.96 -9.61
CA GLN A 14 17.80 -11.26 -8.60
C GLN A 14 18.14 -10.10 -7.65
N ASN A 15 17.79 -8.85 -7.99
CA ASN A 15 18.17 -7.65 -7.20
C ASN A 15 17.02 -6.63 -6.98
N GLU A 16 15.76 -6.97 -7.24
CA GLU A 16 14.61 -6.07 -7.05
C GLU A 16 13.77 -6.40 -5.79
N MET A 17 14.35 -7.13 -4.83
CA MET A 17 13.67 -7.43 -3.58
C MET A 17 14.24 -6.56 -2.46
N TYR A 18 13.38 -5.90 -1.69
CA TYR A 18 13.78 -5.17 -0.48
C TYR A 18 14.57 -6.09 0.45
N SER A 19 15.69 -5.58 0.97
CA SER A 19 16.46 -6.27 2.00
C SER A 19 15.65 -6.39 3.28
N GLU A 20 15.99 -7.37 4.12
CA GLU A 20 15.32 -7.60 5.40
C GLU A 20 15.35 -6.38 6.31
N GLN A 21 16.47 -5.63 6.28
CA GLN A 21 16.62 -4.37 6.98
C GLN A 21 15.69 -3.29 6.43
N GLU A 22 15.52 -3.17 5.11
CA GLU A 22 14.55 -2.22 4.54
C GLU A 22 13.11 -2.59 4.89
N GLN A 23 12.78 -3.88 4.94
CA GLN A 23 11.44 -4.35 5.33
C GLN A 23 11.17 -4.14 6.83
N GLN A 24 12.18 -4.34 7.66
CA GLN A 24 12.13 -4.02 9.09
C GLN A 24 12.04 -2.52 9.30
N ASP A 25 12.83 -1.69 8.62
CA ASP A 25 12.78 -0.23 8.75
C ASP A 25 11.41 0.35 8.31
N LEU A 26 10.79 -0.24 7.29
CA LEU A 26 9.43 0.08 6.84
C LEU A 26 8.35 -0.30 7.86
N THR A 27 8.62 -1.24 8.76
CA THR A 27 7.65 -1.75 9.75
C THR A 27 7.95 -1.30 11.19
N ALA A 28 9.21 -0.99 11.51
CA ALA A 28 9.71 -0.83 12.88
C ALA A 28 9.76 0.62 13.39
N SER A 29 9.56 1.64 12.54
CA SER A 29 9.95 3.03 12.87
C SER A 29 8.81 4.06 12.90
N VAL A 30 7.64 3.73 13.43
CA VAL A 30 6.60 4.76 13.68
C VAL A 30 6.10 4.63 15.12
N PRO A 31 5.94 5.75 15.87
CA PRO A 31 5.38 5.74 17.21
C PRO A 31 4.05 4.98 17.25
N PRO A 32 3.69 4.36 18.40
CA PRO A 32 2.41 3.67 18.55
C PRO A 32 1.29 4.63 18.17
N LEU A 33 0.40 4.22 17.26
CA LEU A 33 -0.71 5.06 16.88
C LEU A 33 -1.62 5.20 18.09
N SER A 34 -1.88 6.44 18.52
CA SER A 34 -3.02 6.70 19.40
C SER A 34 -4.29 6.42 18.61
N LEU A 35 -4.89 5.25 18.81
CA LEU A 35 -6.14 4.82 18.16
C LEU A 35 -7.39 5.56 18.68
N LYS A 36 -7.18 6.68 19.38
CA LYS A 36 -8.23 7.56 19.86
C LYS A 36 -8.31 8.76 18.92
N PHE A 37 -9.21 8.68 17.95
CA PHE A 37 -9.61 9.85 17.16
C PHE A 37 -11.03 10.24 17.52
N SER A 38 -11.27 11.53 17.72
CA SER A 38 -12.60 12.06 17.95
C SER A 38 -13.36 12.07 16.62
N LEU A 39 -14.43 11.28 16.54
CA LEU A 39 -15.35 11.33 15.41
C LEU A 39 -16.09 12.67 15.40
N PRO A 40 -16.35 13.26 14.21
CA PRO A 40 -17.18 14.45 14.12
C PRO A 40 -18.57 14.16 14.70
N PRO A 41 -19.20 15.11 15.43
CA PRO A 41 -20.49 14.89 16.09
C PRO A 41 -21.65 14.93 15.08
N VAL A 42 -21.72 13.91 14.23
CA VAL A 42 -22.75 13.73 13.21
C VAL A 42 -23.37 12.35 13.34
N ASP A 43 -24.69 12.25 13.19
CA ASP A 43 -25.43 11.00 13.42
C ASP A 43 -25.00 9.86 12.49
N ASN A 44 -24.61 10.20 11.25
CA ASN A 44 -24.13 9.25 10.26
C ASN A 44 -22.89 9.76 9.52
N HIS A 45 -21.71 9.32 9.98
CA HIS A 45 -20.43 9.71 9.40
C HIS A 45 -20.28 9.31 7.93
N SER A 46 -20.80 8.15 7.52
CA SER A 46 -20.67 7.66 6.13
C SER A 46 -21.47 8.52 5.15
N ALA A 47 -22.69 8.90 5.51
CA ALA A 47 -23.53 9.78 4.71
C ALA A 47 -22.93 11.19 4.62
N PHE A 48 -22.40 11.70 5.73
CA PHE A 48 -21.70 12.98 5.76
C PHE A 48 -20.46 12.99 4.85
N LEU A 49 -19.57 12.00 4.98
CA LEU A 49 -18.37 11.90 4.14
C LEU A 49 -18.75 11.82 2.65
N ARG A 50 -19.78 11.05 2.31
CA ARG A 50 -20.25 10.93 0.92
C ARG A 50 -20.74 12.27 0.39
N ALA A 51 -21.60 12.98 1.13
CA ALA A 51 -22.09 14.30 0.73
C ALA A 51 -20.96 15.31 0.49
N MET A 52 -19.85 15.17 1.23
CA MET A 52 -18.71 16.09 1.17
C MET A 52 -17.68 15.75 0.10
N THR A 53 -17.60 14.49 -0.36
CA THR A 53 -16.50 13.99 -1.22
C THR A 53 -16.93 13.34 -2.55
N ASP A 54 -18.20 12.95 -2.68
CA ASP A 54 -18.71 12.24 -3.86
C ASP A 54 -19.02 13.22 -5.00
N ASP A 55 -17.99 13.57 -5.75
CA ASP A 55 -18.08 14.45 -6.92
C ASP A 55 -18.97 13.88 -8.03
N HIS A 56 -19.13 12.55 -8.08
CA HIS A 56 -19.97 11.90 -9.10
C HIS A 56 -21.46 12.15 -8.85
N SER A 57 -21.91 12.06 -7.60
CA SER A 57 -23.31 12.32 -7.25
C SER A 57 -23.60 13.78 -6.88
N ASN A 58 -22.60 14.52 -6.40
CA ASN A 58 -22.70 15.92 -6.05
C ASN A 58 -21.53 16.74 -6.63
N PRO A 59 -21.69 17.34 -7.83
CA PRO A 59 -20.68 18.20 -8.44
C PRO A 59 -20.34 19.45 -7.61
N SER A 60 -21.17 19.80 -6.63
CA SER A 60 -20.91 20.91 -5.69
C SER A 60 -20.26 20.47 -4.38
N CYS A 61 -19.82 19.21 -4.27
CA CYS A 61 -19.16 18.71 -3.07
C CYS A 61 -17.92 19.57 -2.73
N PRO A 62 -17.73 19.96 -1.46
CA PRO A 62 -16.63 20.85 -1.08
C PRO A 62 -15.24 20.22 -1.26
N ILE A 63 -15.14 18.89 -1.15
CA ILE A 63 -13.86 18.16 -1.23
C ILE A 63 -13.81 17.42 -2.56
N LYS A 64 -12.83 17.78 -3.41
CA LYS A 64 -12.56 17.09 -4.68
C LYS A 64 -11.41 16.12 -4.50
N LEU A 65 -11.69 14.83 -4.62
CA LEU A 65 -10.66 13.80 -4.59
C LEU A 65 -9.91 13.78 -5.92
N ALA A 66 -8.60 14.03 -5.89
CA ALA A 66 -7.77 13.96 -7.07
C ALA A 66 -7.51 12.49 -7.44
N HIS A 67 -7.83 12.12 -8.69
CA HIS A 67 -7.65 10.77 -9.21
C HIS A 67 -6.31 10.70 -9.94
N GLY A 68 -5.35 9.95 -9.41
CA GLY A 68 -4.01 9.88 -10.03
C GLY A 68 -3.13 8.73 -9.57
N THR A 69 -3.66 7.81 -8.76
CA THR A 69 -2.93 6.64 -8.26
C THR A 69 -3.45 5.38 -8.91
N THR A 70 -2.53 4.53 -9.40
CA THR A 70 -2.86 3.25 -10.02
C THR A 70 -2.18 2.12 -9.26
N THR A 71 -2.98 1.20 -8.75
CA THR A 71 -2.53 -0.03 -8.09
C THR A 71 -3.23 -1.22 -8.75
N LEU A 72 -2.51 -2.31 -8.97
CA LEU A 72 -3.06 -3.55 -9.49
C LEU A 72 -2.44 -4.74 -8.78
N ALA A 73 -3.23 -5.79 -8.59
CA ALA A 73 -2.76 -7.06 -8.08
C ALA A 73 -3.45 -8.20 -8.81
N PHE A 74 -2.71 -9.24 -9.17
CA PHE A 74 -3.27 -10.44 -9.77
C PHE A 74 -2.63 -11.70 -9.19
N ARG A 75 -3.44 -12.75 -9.13
CA ARG A 75 -3.05 -14.07 -8.63
C ARG A 75 -2.77 -15.01 -9.80
N PHE A 76 -1.71 -15.79 -9.68
CA PHE A 76 -1.31 -16.81 -10.64
C PHE A 76 -0.79 -18.04 -9.89
N GLN A 77 -0.41 -19.12 -10.60
CA GLN A 77 0.03 -20.37 -9.97
C GLN A 77 1.24 -20.18 -9.02
N GLY A 78 2.12 -19.23 -9.32
CA GLY A 78 3.31 -18.93 -8.51
C GLY A 78 3.09 -17.93 -7.38
N GLY A 79 1.85 -17.49 -7.13
CA GLY A 79 1.51 -16.56 -6.04
C GLY A 79 0.77 -15.32 -6.51
N ILE A 80 1.16 -14.15 -5.99
CA ILE A 80 0.52 -12.86 -6.25
C ILE A 80 1.58 -11.88 -6.73
N ILE A 81 1.27 -11.13 -7.79
CA ILE A 81 2.06 -9.97 -8.22
C ILE A 81 1.26 -8.72 -7.87
N VAL A 82 1.93 -7.75 -7.26
CA VAL A 82 1.37 -6.43 -6.93
C VAL A 82 2.21 -5.38 -7.64
N CYS A 83 1.57 -4.47 -8.37
CA CYS A 83 2.24 -3.36 -9.04
C CYS A 83 1.56 -2.04 -8.68
N THR A 84 2.36 -1.01 -8.44
CA THR A 84 1.89 0.33 -8.08
C THR A 84 2.75 1.39 -8.75
N ASP A 85 2.17 2.53 -9.11
CA ASP A 85 2.97 3.71 -9.43
C ASP A 85 3.53 4.37 -8.16
N SER A 86 4.58 5.18 -8.27
CA SER A 86 5.22 5.88 -7.15
C SER A 86 4.92 7.39 -7.10
N ARG A 87 4.07 7.88 -8.01
CA ARG A 87 3.74 9.31 -8.13
C ARG A 87 2.65 9.70 -7.15
N ALA A 88 2.85 10.77 -6.40
CA ALA A 88 1.82 11.41 -5.59
C ALA A 88 1.63 12.86 -6.04
N THR A 89 0.37 13.28 -6.16
CA THR A 89 -0.01 14.61 -6.62
C THR A 89 -0.81 15.35 -5.55
N ALA A 90 -0.67 16.67 -5.53
CA ALA A 90 -1.48 17.61 -4.76
C ALA A 90 -2.21 18.53 -5.76
N GLY A 91 -3.38 18.10 -6.23
CA GLY A 91 -4.04 18.71 -7.39
C GLY A 91 -3.21 18.48 -8.66
N ASN A 92 -2.89 19.58 -9.37
CA ASN A 92 -2.09 19.53 -10.60
C ASN A 92 -0.58 19.49 -10.35
N TRP A 93 -0.14 19.56 -9.09
CA TRP A 93 1.28 19.53 -8.73
C TRP A 93 1.74 18.11 -8.38
N ILE A 94 2.91 17.69 -8.88
CA ILE A 94 3.54 16.42 -8.47
C ILE A 94 4.28 16.65 -7.15
N ALA A 95 3.72 16.18 -6.05
CA ALA A 95 4.31 16.31 -4.72
C ALA A 95 5.51 15.38 -4.52
N SER A 96 5.46 14.16 -5.07
CA SER A 96 6.55 13.19 -5.01
C SER A 96 6.48 12.18 -6.15
N GLN A 97 7.62 11.60 -6.53
CA GLN A 97 7.74 10.51 -7.51
C GLN A 97 8.29 9.22 -6.91
N THR A 98 8.47 9.17 -5.58
CA THR A 98 9.13 8.06 -4.87
C THR A 98 8.29 7.50 -3.74
N VAL A 99 6.96 7.73 -3.76
CA VAL A 99 6.07 7.23 -2.72
C VAL A 99 5.97 5.71 -2.78
N LYS A 100 6.19 5.06 -1.65
CA LYS A 100 6.00 3.62 -1.50
C LYS A 100 4.52 3.33 -1.26
N LYS A 101 3.82 2.88 -2.31
CA LYS A 101 2.38 2.57 -2.26
C LYS A 101 2.08 1.11 -1.93
N VAL A 102 3.09 0.26 -1.84
CA VAL A 102 2.98 -1.09 -1.29
C VAL A 102 3.40 -1.06 0.17
N ILE A 103 2.49 -1.43 1.06
CA ILE A 103 2.68 -1.37 2.51
C ILE A 103 2.58 -2.79 3.08
N PRO A 104 3.60 -3.31 3.77
CA PRO A 104 3.52 -4.59 4.46
C PRO A 104 2.63 -4.46 5.71
N VAL A 105 1.59 -5.30 5.80
CA VAL A 105 0.63 -5.30 6.92
C VAL A 105 0.98 -6.36 7.96
N SER A 106 1.51 -7.51 7.55
CA SER A 106 2.04 -8.52 8.46
C SER A 106 3.41 -9.01 7.99
N ARG A 107 4.12 -9.73 8.87
CA ARG A 107 5.44 -10.27 8.55
C ARG A 107 5.33 -11.22 7.35
N LEU A 108 5.84 -10.79 6.21
CA LEU A 108 6.23 -11.66 5.11
C LEU A 108 7.49 -12.39 5.54
N SER A 109 7.35 -13.51 6.26
CA SER A 109 8.47 -14.40 6.53
C SER A 109 8.97 -14.93 5.19
N ARG A 110 10.14 -14.49 4.73
CA ARG A 110 10.83 -15.14 3.61
C ARG A 110 11.07 -16.60 4.02
N GLY A 111 11.03 -17.54 3.07
CA GLY A 111 11.18 -18.98 3.35
C GLY A 111 12.46 -19.37 4.10
N GLU A 112 13.42 -18.46 4.26
CA GLU A 112 14.70 -18.60 4.95
C GLU A 112 14.60 -18.32 6.48
N ASP A 113 13.59 -17.59 6.95
CA ASP A 113 13.39 -17.21 8.37
C ASP A 113 12.34 -18.06 9.11
N LYS A 114 12.07 -19.26 8.59
CA LYS A 114 11.07 -20.17 9.13
C LYS A 114 11.56 -20.85 10.40
N LYS A 115 10.99 -20.50 11.56
CA LYS A 115 11.07 -21.36 12.79
C LYS A 115 10.36 -22.70 12.59
N SER A 116 9.40 -22.77 11.67
CA SER A 116 8.70 -23.99 11.26
C SER A 116 8.50 -23.99 9.74
N ASN A 117 8.52 -25.18 9.12
CA ASN A 117 8.36 -25.32 7.66
C ASN A 117 6.97 -24.87 7.13
N GLU A 118 6.06 -24.47 8.02
CA GLU A 118 4.69 -24.07 7.69
C GLU A 118 4.64 -22.73 6.95
N PRO A 119 3.85 -22.59 5.88
CA PRO A 119 3.69 -21.32 5.19
C PRO A 119 2.89 -20.33 6.05
N THR A 120 3.54 -19.32 6.60
CA THR A 120 2.85 -18.18 7.22
C THR A 120 2.44 -17.18 6.13
N PRO A 121 1.14 -16.91 5.94
CA PRO A 121 0.70 -15.95 4.94
C PRO A 121 1.05 -14.52 5.38
N GLY A 122 1.91 -13.86 4.61
CA GLY A 122 2.16 -12.43 4.74
C GLY A 122 1.03 -11.62 4.09
N LEU A 123 0.69 -10.48 4.68
CA LEU A 123 -0.34 -9.57 4.17
C LEU A 123 0.32 -8.29 3.63
N LEU A 124 -0.06 -7.91 2.41
CA LEU A 124 0.34 -6.67 1.74
C LEU A 124 -0.89 -5.82 1.47
N GLY A 125 -0.79 -4.52 1.75
CA GLY A 125 -1.77 -3.50 1.38
C GLY A 125 -1.23 -2.60 0.27
N THR A 126 -2.14 -2.07 -0.55
CA THR A 126 -1.82 -1.03 -1.53
C THR A 126 -2.49 0.29 -1.17
N MET A 127 -1.83 1.41 -1.46
CA MET A 127 -2.33 2.75 -1.22
C MET A 127 -2.93 3.36 -2.50
N ALA A 128 -4.23 3.66 -2.49
CA ALA A 128 -4.91 4.42 -3.54
C ALA A 128 -6.01 5.30 -2.91
N GLY A 129 -6.09 6.56 -3.34
CA GLY A 129 -6.96 7.58 -2.72
C GLY A 129 -6.20 8.40 -1.68
N GLY A 130 -6.83 8.67 -0.53
CA GLY A 130 -6.24 9.43 0.57
C GLY A 130 -5.00 8.72 1.15
N ALA A 131 -3.82 9.28 0.92
CA ALA A 131 -2.57 8.65 1.36
C ALA A 131 -2.50 8.44 2.87
N ALA A 132 -2.96 9.43 3.65
CA ALA A 132 -3.01 9.35 5.11
C ALA A 132 -4.00 8.28 5.59
N ASP A 133 -5.18 8.20 4.97
CA ASP A 133 -6.20 7.22 5.34
C ASP A 133 -5.72 5.80 5.10
N CYS A 134 -5.17 5.52 3.92
CA CYS A 134 -4.60 4.19 3.61
C CYS A 134 -3.50 3.82 4.60
N GLN A 135 -2.54 4.71 4.87
CA GLN A 135 -1.45 4.42 5.81
C GLN A 135 -1.98 4.15 7.21
N TYR A 136 -2.90 4.99 7.69
CA TYR A 136 -3.48 4.86 9.03
C TYR A 136 -4.26 3.56 9.18
N TRP A 137 -5.21 3.29 8.29
CA TRP A 137 -6.08 2.11 8.40
C TRP A 137 -5.34 0.80 8.13
N LEU A 138 -4.38 0.80 7.20
CA LEU A 138 -3.52 -0.36 7.01
C LEU A 138 -2.67 -0.62 8.25
N ARG A 139 -2.20 0.42 8.93
CA ARG A 139 -1.47 0.29 10.20
C ARG A 139 -2.35 -0.15 11.36
N TYR A 140 -3.55 0.38 11.48
CA TYR A 140 -4.55 -0.09 12.44
C TYR A 140 -4.80 -1.59 12.29
N LEU A 141 -4.88 -2.09 11.05
CA LEU A 141 -5.01 -3.51 10.77
C LEU A 141 -3.78 -4.33 11.21
N MET A 142 -2.58 -3.73 11.20
CA MET A 142 -1.36 -4.38 11.73
C MET A 142 -1.41 -4.53 13.25
N GLU A 143 -1.85 -3.48 13.95
CA GLU A 143 -1.85 -3.41 15.41
C GLU A 143 -3.05 -4.13 16.06
N GLY A 144 -4.20 -4.19 15.38
CA GLY A 144 -5.44 -4.77 15.91
C GLY A 144 -5.53 -6.31 15.90
N HIS A 145 -4.53 -7.01 15.35
CA HIS A 145 -4.52 -8.47 15.19
C HIS A 145 -3.22 -9.12 15.74
N CYS A 146 -2.70 -8.61 16.86
CA CYS A 146 -1.72 -9.32 17.69
C CYS A 146 -2.30 -9.59 19.09
#